data_AF-A0A1C3PDH0-F1
#
_entry.id   AF-A0A1C3PDH0-F1
#
_cell.length_a   1.000
_cell.length_b   1.000
_cell.length_c   1.000
_cell.angle_alpha   90.00
_cell.angle_beta   90.00
_cell.angle_gamma   90.00
#
_symmetry.space_group_name_H-M   'P 1'
#
loop_
_entity.id
_entity.type
_entity.pdbx_description
1 polymer ?
#
loop_
_entity_poly.entity_id
_entity_poly.type
_entity_poly.pdbx_seq_one_letter_code
_entity_poly.pdbx_strand_id
1 'polypeptide(L)'
;MERVVAVMTRPENRPPGLVGADWNCVGADRRPDGAYYDPDPYADSAWYADLIYQTVWGYDEQGRRWHRADREPGEVLYAGGLADAAVVLDRPWESTVGHWTSDNPFGARRIDGIRVTAEVAPALRGIEVTRTDLAISASDHLPVTVTYETADLVSGA
;
A
#
# COMPACT_ATOMS: atom_id res chain seq x y z
N MET A 1 6.69 -3.69 -10.89
CA MET A 1 5.60 -2.69 -10.79
C MET A 1 5.58 -1.68 -11.95
N GLU A 2 6.67 -1.55 -12.67
CA GLU A 2 6.93 -0.65 -13.80
C GLU A 2 5.88 -0.72 -14.90
N ARG A 3 5.36 -1.92 -15.19
CA ARG A 3 4.28 -2.09 -16.19
C ARG A 3 2.98 -1.43 -15.75
N VAL A 4 2.62 -1.53 -14.47
CA VAL A 4 1.44 -0.85 -13.92
C VAL A 4 1.62 0.66 -14.03
N VAL A 5 2.78 1.17 -13.61
CA VAL A 5 3.12 2.59 -13.77
C VAL A 5 2.99 3.02 -15.23
N ALA A 6 3.64 2.32 -16.15
CA ALA A 6 3.64 2.69 -17.57
C ALA A 6 2.23 2.75 -18.16
N VAL A 7 1.37 1.78 -17.83
CA VAL A 7 -0.04 1.77 -18.28
C VAL A 7 -0.84 2.92 -17.68
N MET A 8 -0.61 3.24 -16.40
CA MET A 8 -1.42 4.23 -15.69
C MET A 8 -0.96 5.67 -15.91
N THR A 9 0.33 5.92 -16.16
CA THR A 9 0.91 7.28 -16.16
C THR A 9 1.42 7.76 -17.51
N ARG A 10 1.43 6.90 -18.54
CA ARG A 10 1.80 7.26 -19.92
C ARG A 10 0.71 7.17 -21.01
N PRO A 11 -0.59 6.98 -20.73
CA PRO A 11 -1.61 7.06 -21.78
C PRO A 11 -1.73 8.49 -22.34
N GLU A 12 -2.05 8.60 -23.62
CA GLU A 12 -2.39 9.89 -24.25
C GLU A 12 -3.55 10.56 -23.49
N ASN A 13 -3.48 11.89 -23.34
CA ASN A 13 -4.43 12.70 -22.55
C ASN A 13 -4.50 12.38 -21.04
N ARG A 14 -3.62 11.49 -20.55
CA ARG A 14 -3.47 11.11 -19.13
C ARG A 14 -4.82 10.97 -18.41
N PRO A 15 -5.70 10.04 -18.81
CA PRO A 15 -6.97 9.81 -18.14
C PRO A 15 -6.78 9.58 -16.63
N PRO A 16 -7.71 10.07 -15.79
CA PRO A 16 -7.70 9.77 -14.36
C PRO A 16 -7.73 8.27 -14.08
N GLY A 17 -6.82 7.79 -13.24
CA GLY A 17 -6.65 6.37 -12.94
C GLY A 17 -6.56 6.05 -11.46
N LEU A 18 -7.18 4.93 -11.06
CA LEU A 18 -7.05 4.33 -9.75
C LEU A 18 -6.68 2.85 -9.91
N VAL A 19 -5.86 2.32 -9.00
CA VAL A 19 -5.55 0.89 -8.91
C VAL A 19 -5.61 0.45 -7.45
N GLY A 20 -6.51 -0.47 -7.14
CA GLY A 20 -6.58 -1.16 -5.86
C GLY A 20 -5.96 -2.54 -5.97
N ALA A 21 -5.20 -2.95 -4.95
CA ALA A 21 -4.69 -4.31 -4.85
C ALA A 21 -4.44 -4.69 -3.40
N ASP A 22 -4.43 -6.01 -3.16
CA ASP A 22 -3.64 -6.63 -2.11
C ASP A 22 -2.18 -6.64 -2.59
N TRP A 23 -1.38 -5.75 -2.00
CA TRP A 23 0.03 -5.61 -2.31
C TRP A 23 0.82 -6.62 -1.46
N ASN A 24 1.79 -7.33 -2.06
CA ASN A 24 2.59 -8.30 -1.31
C ASN A 24 3.33 -7.72 -0.08
N CYS A 25 3.52 -6.40 -0.01
CA CYS A 25 4.23 -5.74 1.07
C CYS A 25 3.71 -4.31 1.31
N VAL A 26 4.07 -3.75 2.47
CA VAL A 26 3.77 -2.37 2.86
C VAL A 26 4.34 -1.35 1.85
N GLY A 27 3.65 -0.21 1.72
CA GLY A 27 4.00 0.83 0.77
C GLY A 27 5.31 1.58 1.09
N ALA A 28 5.74 2.39 0.13
CA ALA A 28 6.91 3.25 0.23
C ALA A 28 6.58 4.75 0.28
N ASP A 29 5.29 5.10 0.17
CA ASP A 29 4.80 6.45 0.32
C ASP A 29 5.17 7.02 1.70
N ARG A 30 5.47 8.32 1.73
CA ARG A 30 6.04 8.99 2.90
C ARG A 30 5.10 10.07 3.42
N ARG A 31 5.13 10.26 4.73
CA ARG A 31 4.51 11.40 5.41
C ARG A 31 5.33 12.69 5.14
N PRO A 32 4.78 13.88 5.45
CA PRO A 32 5.51 15.13 5.29
C PRO A 32 6.84 15.22 6.06
N ASP A 33 7.00 14.45 7.13
CA ASP A 33 8.24 14.35 7.91
C ASP A 33 9.30 13.42 7.28
N GLY A 34 8.97 12.81 6.13
CA GLY A 34 9.84 11.88 5.39
C GLY A 34 9.79 10.43 5.90
N ALA A 35 9.09 10.15 7.00
CA ALA A 35 8.90 8.78 7.48
C ALA A 35 7.98 8.00 6.54
N TYR A 36 8.16 6.70 6.44
CA TYR A 36 7.22 5.85 5.72
C TYR A 36 5.83 5.93 6.37
N TYR A 37 4.80 6.04 5.55
CA TYR A 37 3.42 6.00 6.02
C TYR A 37 3.09 4.65 6.67
N ASP A 38 3.52 3.57 6.02
CA ASP A 38 3.41 2.21 6.52
C ASP A 38 4.70 1.79 7.25
N PRO A 39 4.62 1.49 8.57
CA PRO A 39 5.76 0.99 9.33
C PRO A 39 6.21 -0.37 8.79
N ASP A 40 7.46 -0.76 9.07
CA ASP A 40 7.96 -2.09 8.72
C ASP A 40 7.44 -3.13 9.72
N PRO A 41 6.51 -4.03 9.34
CA PRO A 41 5.94 -4.97 10.28
C PRO A 41 6.84 -6.19 10.52
N TYR A 42 7.95 -6.33 9.76
CA TYR A 42 8.80 -7.50 9.79
C TYR A 42 10.12 -7.26 10.53
N ALA A 43 10.43 -6.01 10.90
CA ALA A 43 11.72 -5.65 11.50
C ALA A 43 12.04 -6.44 12.78
N ASP A 44 11.03 -6.74 13.59
CA ASP A 44 11.17 -7.46 14.86
C ASP A 44 10.70 -8.93 14.81
N SER A 45 10.32 -9.42 13.62
CA SER A 45 9.83 -10.81 13.49
C SER A 45 10.97 -11.81 13.38
N ALA A 46 10.77 -13.00 13.95
CA ALA A 46 11.64 -14.14 13.64
C ALA A 46 11.41 -14.58 12.18
N TRP A 47 12.44 -15.15 11.55
CA TRP A 47 12.29 -15.66 10.19
C TRP A 47 11.33 -16.85 10.10
N TYR A 48 10.44 -16.85 9.11
CA TYR A 48 9.68 -18.01 8.64
C TYR A 48 9.49 -17.96 7.12
N ALA A 49 9.10 -19.09 6.52
CA ALA A 49 9.16 -19.30 5.07
C ALA A 49 8.38 -18.25 4.27
N ASP A 50 7.23 -17.79 4.76
CA ASP A 50 6.36 -16.89 4.00
C ASP A 50 6.92 -15.46 3.87
N LEU A 51 7.91 -15.08 4.69
CA LEU A 51 8.58 -13.78 4.57
C LEU A 51 9.31 -13.60 3.24
N ILE A 52 9.58 -14.68 2.49
CA ILE A 52 10.21 -14.60 1.15
C ILE A 52 9.40 -13.77 0.17
N TYR A 53 8.08 -13.61 0.38
CA TYR A 53 7.20 -12.88 -0.52
C TYR A 53 7.05 -11.41 -0.16
N GLN A 54 7.41 -11.01 1.06
CA GLN A 54 7.19 -9.65 1.56
C GLN A 54 8.47 -8.92 1.95
N THR A 55 9.62 -9.62 2.02
CA THR A 55 10.85 -9.04 2.54
C THR A 55 12.00 -9.15 1.54
N VAL A 56 12.88 -8.15 1.59
CA VAL A 56 14.26 -8.34 1.16
C VAL A 56 15.01 -8.97 2.33
N TRP A 57 15.83 -9.96 2.04
CA TRP A 57 16.50 -10.75 3.05
C TRP A 57 17.89 -11.18 2.60
N GLY A 58 18.72 -11.54 3.56
CA GLY A 58 20.08 -11.99 3.31
C GLY A 58 20.76 -12.50 4.56
N TYR A 59 22.08 -12.63 4.48
CA TYR A 59 22.93 -12.96 5.61
C TYR A 59 23.96 -11.84 5.79
N ASP A 60 24.29 -11.53 7.03
CA ASP A 60 25.42 -10.66 7.36
C ASP A 60 26.76 -11.42 7.27
N GLU A 61 27.87 -10.73 7.50
CA GLU A 61 29.22 -11.31 7.45
C GLU A 61 29.44 -12.45 8.46
N GLN A 62 28.61 -12.53 9.49
CA GLN A 62 28.64 -13.57 10.53
C GLN A 62 27.71 -14.75 10.19
N GLY A 63 27.06 -14.72 9.03
CA GLY A 63 26.09 -15.72 8.60
C GLY A 63 24.74 -15.61 9.32
N ARG A 64 24.46 -14.50 10.02
CA ARG A 64 23.15 -14.27 10.66
C ARG A 64 22.18 -13.74 9.63
N ARG A 65 20.97 -14.32 9.61
CA ARG A 65 19.91 -13.88 8.71
C ARG A 65 19.38 -12.50 9.13
N TRP A 66 19.12 -11.66 8.14
CA TRP A 66 18.39 -10.42 8.31
C TRP A 66 17.29 -10.32 7.26
N HIS A 67 16.24 -9.57 7.57
CA HIS A 67 15.16 -9.23 6.63
C HIS A 67 14.53 -7.88 7.00
N ARG A 68 13.86 -7.26 6.03
CA ARG A 68 13.03 -6.06 6.20
C ARG A 68 11.98 -6.02 5.10
N ALA A 69 10.92 -5.24 5.26
CA ALA A 69 9.90 -5.08 4.21
C ALA A 69 10.54 -4.71 2.86
N ASP A 70 10.17 -5.47 1.82
CA ASP A 70 10.51 -5.15 0.45
C ASP A 70 9.63 -4.01 -0.04
N ARG A 71 10.19 -2.80 0.00
CA ARG A 71 9.52 -1.57 -0.46
C ARG A 71 9.84 -1.23 -1.91
N GLU A 72 10.70 -1.99 -2.60
CA GLU A 72 11.10 -1.68 -3.98
C GLU A 72 9.88 -1.60 -4.93
N PRO A 73 8.90 -2.53 -4.88
CA PRO A 73 7.66 -2.39 -5.64
C PRO A 73 6.90 -1.09 -5.34
N GLY A 74 6.84 -0.70 -4.06
CA GLY A 74 6.19 0.53 -3.61
C GLY A 74 6.91 1.78 -4.10
N GLU A 75 8.24 1.80 -4.06
CA GLU A 75 9.07 2.90 -4.56
C GLU A 75 8.86 3.10 -6.06
N VAL A 76 8.79 2.02 -6.84
CA VAL A 76 8.49 2.10 -8.28
C VAL A 76 7.13 2.75 -8.54
N LEU A 77 6.11 2.39 -7.76
CA LEU A 77 4.77 2.98 -7.91
C LEU A 77 4.76 4.46 -7.53
N TYR A 78 5.31 4.78 -6.36
CA TYR A 78 5.40 6.16 -5.85
C TYR A 78 6.21 7.07 -6.77
N ALA A 79 7.46 6.70 -7.08
CA ALA A 79 8.33 7.46 -7.99
C ALA A 79 7.78 7.50 -9.43
N GLY A 80 6.97 6.51 -9.81
CA GLY A 80 6.28 6.43 -11.08
C GLY A 80 5.08 7.37 -11.22
N GLY A 81 4.66 8.05 -10.15
CA GLY A 81 3.53 8.99 -10.14
C GLY A 81 2.20 8.37 -9.70
N LEU A 82 2.23 7.19 -9.06
CA LEU A 82 1.07 6.58 -8.43
C LEU A 82 1.16 6.74 -6.91
N ALA A 83 0.42 7.72 -6.38
CA ALA A 83 0.42 8.04 -4.96
C ALA A 83 -0.64 7.24 -4.20
N ASP A 84 -0.36 6.88 -2.96
CA ASP A 84 -1.33 6.25 -2.07
C ASP A 84 -2.43 7.22 -1.64
N ALA A 85 -3.70 6.87 -1.86
CA ALA A 85 -4.83 7.74 -1.52
C ALA A 85 -4.92 8.06 -0.01
N ALA A 86 -4.50 7.14 0.88
CA ALA A 86 -4.46 7.40 2.32
C ALA A 86 -3.44 8.48 2.69
N VAL A 87 -2.31 8.50 1.99
CA VAL A 87 -1.25 9.49 2.18
C VAL A 87 -1.66 10.83 1.59
N VAL A 88 -2.24 10.85 0.39
CA VAL A 88 -2.73 12.08 -0.25
C VAL A 88 -3.78 12.78 0.63
N LEU A 89 -4.67 12.00 1.28
CA LEU A 89 -5.71 12.51 2.17
C LEU A 89 -5.25 12.72 3.63
N ASP A 90 -3.95 12.55 3.92
CA ASP A 90 -3.37 12.65 5.27
C ASP A 90 -4.16 11.87 6.34
N ARG A 91 -4.54 10.64 6.03
CA ARG A 91 -5.34 9.81 6.94
C ARG A 91 -4.45 9.18 8.02
N PRO A 92 -4.94 9.02 9.25
CA PRO A 92 -4.31 8.16 10.24
C PRO A 92 -4.08 6.76 9.66
N TRP A 93 -2.96 6.13 10.03
CA TRP A 93 -2.68 4.77 9.59
C TRP A 93 -3.71 3.80 10.20
N GLU A 94 -4.22 2.89 9.38
CA GLU A 94 -5.13 1.84 9.80
C GLU A 94 -4.78 0.53 9.10
N SER A 95 -4.73 -0.57 9.86
CA SER A 95 -4.46 -1.91 9.32
C SER A 95 -5.66 -2.48 8.56
N THR A 96 -5.38 -3.09 7.40
CA THR A 96 -6.34 -3.83 6.58
C THR A 96 -6.29 -5.34 6.82
N VAL A 97 -5.21 -5.84 7.42
CA VAL A 97 -5.05 -7.24 7.81
C VAL A 97 -4.55 -7.35 9.25
N GLY A 98 -4.60 -8.58 9.80
CA GLY A 98 -4.00 -8.91 11.10
C GLY A 98 -4.97 -8.96 12.28
N HIS A 99 -6.28 -8.88 12.04
CA HIS A 99 -7.31 -9.09 13.07
C HIS A 99 -7.55 -10.57 13.43
N TRP A 100 -7.14 -11.51 12.57
CA TRP A 100 -7.16 -12.96 12.88
C TRP A 100 -5.87 -13.37 13.60
N THR A 101 -5.92 -13.36 14.93
CA THR A 101 -4.73 -13.55 15.78
C THR A 101 -4.22 -14.98 15.88
N SER A 102 -5.04 -15.99 15.54
CA SER A 102 -4.65 -17.40 15.59
C SER A 102 -3.81 -17.85 14.40
N ASP A 103 -3.98 -17.22 13.24
CA ASP A 103 -3.52 -17.76 11.95
C ASP A 103 -2.66 -16.77 11.15
N ASN A 104 -2.35 -15.59 11.69
CA ASN A 104 -1.57 -14.56 11.00
C ASN A 104 -0.28 -14.21 11.76
N PRO A 105 0.88 -14.81 11.40
CA PRO A 105 2.16 -14.53 12.06
C PRO A 105 2.73 -13.15 11.72
N PHE A 106 2.12 -12.41 10.80
CA PHE A 106 2.62 -11.10 10.35
C PHE A 106 2.05 -9.93 11.18
N GLY A 107 1.00 -10.17 11.98
CA GLY A 107 0.35 -9.13 12.76
C GLY A 107 -0.37 -8.06 11.91
N ALA A 108 -0.66 -6.92 12.54
CA ALA A 108 -1.39 -5.82 11.93
C ALA A 108 -0.56 -5.13 10.84
N ARG A 109 -1.09 -5.08 9.62
CA ARG A 109 -0.45 -4.44 8.47
C ARG A 109 -1.48 -3.75 7.60
N ARG A 110 -1.01 -2.81 6.77
CA ARG A 110 -1.79 -2.19 5.73
C ARG A 110 -1.16 -2.54 4.39
N ILE A 111 -1.71 -3.57 3.76
CA ILE A 111 -1.23 -4.09 2.48
C ILE A 111 -2.30 -4.02 1.39
N ASP A 112 -3.54 -3.68 1.76
CA ASP A 112 -4.59 -3.34 0.83
C ASP A 112 -4.63 -1.82 0.69
N GLY A 113 -4.44 -1.32 -0.53
CA GLY A 113 -4.34 0.11 -0.75
C GLY A 113 -4.76 0.49 -2.16
N ILE A 114 -5.36 1.67 -2.29
CA ILE A 114 -5.74 2.25 -3.57
C ILE A 114 -4.74 3.36 -3.91
N ARG A 115 -4.02 3.16 -5.01
CA ARG A 115 -3.12 4.17 -5.58
C ARG A 115 -3.81 4.93 -6.70
N VAL A 116 -3.46 6.20 -6.83
CA VAL A 116 -4.10 7.15 -7.73
C VAL A 116 -3.09 7.89 -8.57
N THR A 117 -3.48 8.24 -9.79
CA THR A 117 -2.70 9.17 -10.61
C THR A 117 -2.87 10.61 -10.10
N ALA A 118 -1.99 11.51 -10.54
CA ALA A 118 -2.06 12.93 -10.19
C ALA A 118 -3.40 13.58 -10.58
N GLU A 119 -4.06 13.02 -11.59
CA GLU A 119 -5.34 13.48 -12.12
C GLU A 119 -6.54 13.20 -11.20
N VAL A 120 -6.43 12.18 -10.36
CA VAL A 120 -7.46 11.80 -9.38
C VAL A 120 -7.20 12.46 -8.02
N ALA A 121 -5.93 12.72 -7.67
CA ALA A 121 -5.55 13.29 -6.38
C ALA A 121 -6.41 14.50 -5.92
N PRO A 122 -6.69 15.53 -6.74
CA PRO A 122 -7.53 16.66 -6.31
C PRO A 122 -9.01 16.30 -6.11
N ALA A 123 -9.48 15.22 -6.73
CA ALA A 123 -10.86 14.75 -6.64
C ALA A 123 -11.14 13.88 -5.40
N LEU A 124 -10.10 13.39 -4.73
CA LEU A 124 -10.26 12.52 -3.56
C LEU A 124 -11.01 13.22 -2.42
N ARG A 125 -11.99 12.53 -1.82
CA ARG A 125 -12.79 13.01 -0.68
C ARG A 125 -12.68 12.14 0.56
N GLY A 126 -12.42 10.85 0.37
CA GLY A 126 -12.34 9.92 1.47
C GLY A 126 -11.67 8.63 1.10
N ILE A 127 -11.12 7.98 2.13
CA ILE A 127 -10.72 6.59 2.10
C ILE A 127 -11.07 5.97 3.45
N GLU A 128 -11.61 4.76 3.41
CA GLU A 128 -12.09 4.03 4.58
C GLU A 128 -11.69 2.56 4.49
N VAL A 129 -11.30 1.99 5.63
CA VAL A 129 -11.20 0.54 5.82
C VAL A 129 -12.51 0.07 6.46
N THR A 130 -13.28 -0.76 5.76
CA THR A 130 -14.57 -1.25 6.26
C THR A 130 -14.36 -2.32 7.33
N ARG A 131 -14.41 -1.90 8.59
CA ARG A 131 -14.23 -2.76 9.77
C ARG A 131 -15.56 -3.04 10.46
N THR A 132 -16.26 -4.09 10.01
CA THR A 132 -17.50 -4.58 10.62
C THR A 132 -17.33 -6.04 11.05
N ASP A 133 -18.20 -6.54 11.94
CA ASP A 133 -18.19 -7.96 12.34
C ASP A 133 -18.29 -8.89 11.12
N LEU A 134 -19.11 -8.51 10.13
CA LEU A 134 -19.21 -9.26 8.88
C LEU A 134 -17.88 -9.27 8.13
N ALA A 135 -17.27 -8.11 7.89
CA ALA A 135 -15.99 -8.02 7.18
C ALA A 135 -14.88 -8.81 7.89
N ILE A 136 -14.80 -8.67 9.21
CA ILE A 136 -13.87 -9.40 10.07
C ILE A 136 -14.10 -10.90 9.98
N SER A 137 -15.36 -11.38 9.93
CA SER A 137 -15.65 -12.81 9.83
C SER A 137 -15.47 -13.40 8.43
N ALA A 138 -15.54 -12.56 7.40
CA ALA A 138 -15.58 -13.00 6.00
C ALA A 138 -14.18 -13.17 5.39
N SER A 139 -13.19 -12.40 5.82
CA SER A 139 -11.82 -12.44 5.31
C SER A 139 -10.82 -11.93 6.34
N ASP A 140 -9.57 -12.38 6.19
CA ASP A 140 -8.37 -11.85 6.82
C ASP A 140 -7.96 -10.48 6.27
N HIS A 141 -8.51 -10.07 5.12
CA HIS A 141 -8.38 -8.75 4.52
C HIS A 141 -9.68 -7.94 4.68
N LEU A 142 -9.55 -6.68 5.10
CA LEU A 142 -10.66 -5.75 5.22
C LEU A 142 -10.81 -4.95 3.92
N PRO A 143 -12.05 -4.73 3.43
CA PRO A 143 -12.29 -3.91 2.25
C PRO A 143 -11.79 -2.47 2.43
N VAL A 144 -11.21 -1.91 1.37
CA VAL A 144 -10.79 -0.50 1.30
C VAL A 144 -11.62 0.21 0.24
N THR A 145 -12.23 1.32 0.61
CA THR A 145 -13.06 2.14 -0.28
C THR A 145 -12.48 3.53 -0.42
N VAL A 146 -12.39 4.05 -1.65
CA VAL A 146 -12.08 5.46 -1.94
C VAL A 146 -13.32 6.15 -2.50
N THR A 147 -13.56 7.38 -2.05
CA THR A 147 -14.59 8.28 -2.62
C THR A 147 -13.90 9.46 -3.29
N TYR A 148 -14.38 9.84 -4.47
CA TYR A 148 -13.91 11.00 -5.23
C TYR A 148 -15.05 11.71 -5.94
N GLU A 149 -14.88 13.00 -6.22
CA GLU A 149 -15.83 13.81 -6.98
C GLU A 149 -15.44 13.88 -8.44
N THR A 150 -16.31 13.41 -9.34
CA THR A 150 -16.01 13.39 -10.78
C THR A 150 -15.81 14.78 -11.37
N ALA A 151 -16.47 15.80 -10.80
CA ALA A 151 -16.35 17.19 -11.25
C ALA A 151 -14.95 17.78 -11.03
N ASP A 152 -14.16 17.20 -10.13
CA ASP A 152 -12.84 17.69 -9.73
C ASP A 152 -11.70 16.83 -10.31
N LEU A 153 -12.02 15.86 -11.16
CA LEU A 153 -11.04 15.14 -11.96
C LEU A 153 -10.39 16.11 -12.96
N VAL A 154 -9.07 16.08 -13.05
CA VAL A 154 -8.34 16.85 -14.05
C VAL A 154 -7.93 15.95 -15.20
N SER A 155 -8.04 16.42 -16.44
CA SER A 155 -7.46 15.73 -17.60
C SER A 155 -6.06 16.26 -17.87
N GLY A 156 -5.11 15.39 -18.24
CA GLY A 156 -3.85 15.86 -18.81
C GLY A 156 -4.09 16.50 -20.18
N ALA A 157 -3.47 17.66 -20.41
CA ALA A 157 -3.37 18.27 -21.73
C ALA A 157 -2.54 17.41 -22.69
#